data_AF-A0A964T5Z0-F1
#
_entry.id   AF-A0A964T5Z0-F1
#
_cell.length_a   1.000
_cell.length_b   1.000
_cell.length_c   1.000
_cell.angle_alpha   90.00
_cell.angle_beta   90.00
_cell.angle_gamma   90.00
#
_symmetry.space_group_name_H-M   'P 1'
#
loop_
_entity.id
_entity.type
_entity.pdbx_description
1 polymer ?
#
loop_
_entity_poly.entity_id
_entity_poly.type
_entity_poly.pdbx_seq_one_letter_code
_entity_poly.pdbx_strand_id
1 'polypeptide(L)'
;MTKKLSLTLACGDYEIVRPLKEGTVEPDGIELNILTGADSTTRHWRFLRNQEYDVAECSASSYIVARDRGMPFRALPVFLHRRFRHGFVFINTGKGITRPTDLIGRKVGVKSYQVTAILWLRGILEQEYGVPHKSIEWFAELDEDVEFTPPEGLRLSKIPDEKSIETMLAEGEIDALLHPDIIDPIIEGDPRVGRLFPDYKAEEMAYYAKTGIFPIMHVLGFKQALVEAHPWIVPNLYQAFEQAKAIAMKRMRNPRLVPLAWYQEAWEEQEKVLGPDPWEYGLGERNRKNFETLVGYSHQQGLISRPIPLDELFLSTSQGRKRGTFRT
;
A
#
# COMPACT_ATOMS: atom_id res chain seq x y z
N MET A 1 14.89 -37.20 -3.78
CA MET A 1 14.59 -35.77 -3.95
C MET A 1 14.31 -35.20 -2.58
N THR A 2 15.08 -34.21 -2.11
CA THR A 2 14.77 -33.49 -0.86
C THR A 2 13.42 -32.78 -1.01
N LYS A 3 12.57 -32.86 0.01
CA LYS A 3 11.22 -32.25 -0.01
C LYS A 3 11.36 -30.72 0.02
N LYS A 4 10.71 -30.01 -0.92
CA LYS A 4 10.62 -28.54 -0.91
C LYS A 4 9.87 -28.07 0.34
N LEU A 5 10.20 -26.89 0.85
CA LEU A 5 9.46 -26.23 1.91
C LEU A 5 8.14 -25.68 1.32
N SER A 6 6.99 -26.17 1.81
CA SER A 6 5.69 -25.69 1.34
C SER A 6 5.30 -24.44 2.14
N LEU A 7 5.03 -23.33 1.44
CA LEU A 7 4.66 -22.04 2.04
C LEU A 7 3.38 -21.50 1.40
N THR A 8 2.55 -20.85 2.20
CA THR A 8 1.42 -20.04 1.72
C THR A 8 1.83 -18.58 1.49
N LEU A 9 1.46 -18.02 0.34
CA LEU A 9 1.57 -16.60 0.05
C LEU A 9 0.18 -16.02 -0.23
N ALA A 10 -0.29 -15.09 0.59
CA ALA A 10 -1.48 -14.30 0.27
C ALA A 10 -1.08 -12.96 -0.36
N CYS A 11 -1.62 -12.60 -1.52
CA CYS A 11 -1.38 -11.30 -2.17
C CYS A 11 -2.49 -10.93 -3.16
N GLY A 12 -2.47 -9.72 -3.70
CA GLY A 12 -3.32 -9.37 -4.83
C GLY A 12 -2.98 -10.15 -6.11
N ASP A 13 -3.97 -10.28 -7.01
CA ASP A 13 -3.81 -10.92 -8.32
C ASP A 13 -3.18 -9.96 -9.35
N TYR A 14 -1.90 -9.64 -9.16
CA TYR A 14 -1.18 -8.68 -9.98
C TYR A 14 -0.37 -9.34 -11.09
N GLU A 15 -0.20 -8.66 -12.22
CA GLU A 15 0.63 -9.16 -13.32
C GLU A 15 2.08 -9.40 -12.88
N ILE A 16 2.64 -8.54 -12.00
CA ILE A 16 4.01 -8.68 -11.47
C ILE A 16 4.21 -9.92 -10.57
N VAL A 17 3.13 -10.58 -10.16
CA VAL A 17 3.14 -11.84 -9.40
C VAL A 17 2.78 -13.04 -10.29
N ARG A 18 2.15 -12.81 -11.45
CA ARG A 18 1.68 -13.87 -12.37
C ARG A 18 2.74 -14.93 -12.68
N PRO A 19 4.02 -14.60 -12.99
CA PRO A 19 5.02 -15.63 -13.27
C PRO A 19 5.27 -16.59 -12.10
N LEU A 20 5.12 -16.15 -10.84
CA LEU A 20 5.17 -17.02 -9.67
C LEU A 20 3.92 -17.90 -9.58
N LYS A 21 2.74 -17.30 -9.77
CA LYS A 21 1.45 -17.99 -9.69
C LYS A 21 1.28 -19.08 -10.75
N GLU A 22 1.84 -18.85 -11.95
CA GLU A 22 1.78 -19.77 -13.08
C GLU A 22 3.00 -20.72 -13.15
N GLY A 23 3.96 -20.61 -12.22
CA GLY A 23 5.15 -21.47 -12.16
C GLY A 23 6.21 -21.21 -13.23
N THR A 24 6.13 -20.08 -13.94
CA THR A 24 7.21 -19.64 -14.85
C THR A 24 8.48 -19.25 -14.06
N VAL A 25 8.29 -18.77 -12.83
CA VAL A 25 9.35 -18.53 -11.86
C VAL A 25 9.02 -19.33 -10.60
N GLU A 26 9.97 -20.10 -10.12
CA GLU A 26 9.85 -20.81 -8.84
C GLU A 26 10.97 -20.37 -7.90
N PRO A 27 10.66 -20.02 -6.63
CA PRO A 27 11.69 -19.80 -5.63
C PRO A 27 12.44 -21.09 -5.29
N ASP A 28 13.77 -21.03 -5.28
CA ASP A 28 14.63 -22.19 -5.00
C ASP A 28 14.29 -22.85 -3.66
N GLY A 29 14.02 -24.16 -3.70
CA GLY A 29 13.74 -24.98 -2.52
C GLY A 29 12.35 -24.78 -1.90
N ILE A 30 11.49 -23.95 -2.50
CA ILE A 30 10.17 -23.60 -1.96
C ILE A 30 9.09 -24.04 -2.94
N GLU A 31 8.04 -24.67 -2.40
CA GLU A 31 6.76 -24.84 -3.07
C GLU A 31 5.84 -23.72 -2.56
N LEU A 32 5.49 -22.78 -3.44
CA LEU A 32 4.77 -21.56 -3.06
C LEU A 32 3.30 -21.64 -3.48
N ASN A 33 2.41 -21.80 -2.49
CA ASN A 33 0.96 -21.83 -2.68
C ASN A 33 0.40 -20.40 -2.64
N ILE A 34 0.09 -19.83 -3.81
CA ILE A 34 -0.33 -18.43 -3.93
C ILE A 34 -1.86 -18.29 -3.86
N LEU A 35 -2.32 -17.50 -2.91
CA LEU A 35 -3.72 -17.25 -2.59
C LEU A 35 -4.06 -15.80 -2.96
N THR A 36 -4.87 -15.61 -4.02
CA THR A 36 -5.26 -14.27 -4.51
C THR A 36 -6.74 -13.94 -4.34
N GLY A 37 -7.49 -14.75 -3.59
CA GLY A 37 -8.95 -14.62 -3.47
C GLY A 37 -9.43 -13.60 -2.45
N ALA A 38 -8.57 -13.16 -1.53
CA ALA A 38 -8.94 -12.17 -0.51
C ALA A 38 -8.63 -10.74 -1.00
N ASP A 39 -9.56 -9.82 -0.79
CA ASP A 39 -9.31 -8.39 -0.94
C ASP A 39 -8.21 -7.92 0.04
N SER A 40 -7.72 -6.69 -0.16
CA SER A 40 -6.60 -6.17 0.64
C SER A 40 -6.94 -6.06 2.13
N THR A 41 -8.13 -5.58 2.48
CA THR A 41 -8.55 -5.40 3.87
C THR A 41 -8.64 -6.75 4.58
N THR A 42 -9.34 -7.72 3.96
CA THR A 42 -9.46 -9.08 4.49
C THR A 42 -8.10 -9.76 4.62
N ARG A 43 -7.22 -9.61 3.62
CA ARG A 43 -5.89 -10.21 3.64
C ARG A 43 -5.02 -9.67 4.77
N HIS A 44 -4.98 -8.35 4.95
CA HIS A 44 -4.18 -7.71 6.01
C HIS A 44 -4.66 -8.16 7.39
N TRP A 45 -5.98 -8.16 7.61
CA TRP A 45 -6.60 -8.57 8.85
C TRP A 45 -6.30 -10.04 9.19
N ARG A 46 -6.50 -10.97 8.24
CA ARG A 46 -6.20 -12.41 8.43
C ARG A 46 -4.71 -12.66 8.67
N PHE A 47 -3.82 -11.87 8.07
CA PHE A 47 -2.39 -11.99 8.29
C PHE A 47 -1.96 -11.47 9.67
N LEU A 48 -2.31 -10.22 10.00
CA LEU A 48 -1.81 -9.55 11.20
C LEU A 48 -2.50 -10.03 12.49
N ARG A 49 -3.80 -10.35 12.44
CA ARG A 49 -4.54 -10.82 13.63
C ARG A 49 -4.53 -12.33 13.78
N ASN A 50 -4.85 -13.06 12.72
CA ASN A 50 -5.04 -14.51 12.79
C ASN A 50 -3.78 -15.31 12.41
N GLN A 51 -2.75 -14.64 11.88
CA GLN A 51 -1.50 -15.29 11.45
C GLN A 51 -1.74 -16.46 10.48
N GLU A 52 -2.73 -16.33 9.59
CA GLU A 52 -3.20 -17.44 8.75
C GLU A 52 -2.23 -17.84 7.62
N TYR A 53 -1.34 -16.93 7.23
CA TYR A 53 -0.44 -17.12 6.09
C TYR A 53 1.03 -17.11 6.52
N ASP A 54 1.87 -17.91 5.87
CA ASP A 54 3.32 -17.93 6.11
C ASP A 54 3.97 -16.62 5.63
N VAL A 55 3.54 -16.17 4.46
CA VAL A 55 3.94 -14.93 3.81
C VAL A 55 2.69 -14.21 3.32
N ALA A 56 2.65 -12.88 3.46
CA ALA A 56 1.53 -12.10 2.92
C ALA A 56 1.96 -10.71 2.46
N GLU A 57 1.34 -10.23 1.39
CA GLU A 57 1.29 -8.81 1.11
C GLU A 57 0.51 -8.10 2.23
N CYS A 58 1.11 -7.07 2.82
CA CYS A 58 0.60 -6.40 4.01
C CYS A 58 0.68 -4.87 3.87
N SER A 59 -0.34 -4.16 4.36
CA SER A 59 -0.33 -2.71 4.58
C SER A 59 0.97 -2.28 5.27
N ALA A 60 1.79 -1.48 4.59
CA ALA A 60 3.03 -0.95 5.14
C ALA A 60 2.83 -0.18 6.46
N SER A 61 1.74 0.61 6.57
CA SER A 61 1.42 1.33 7.80
C SER A 61 1.06 0.38 8.93
N SER A 62 0.15 -0.57 8.68
CA SER A 62 -0.24 -1.58 9.68
C SER A 62 0.96 -2.42 10.11
N TYR A 63 1.87 -2.74 9.19
CA TYR A 63 3.13 -3.42 9.48
C TYR A 63 4.06 -2.59 10.39
N ILE A 64 4.25 -1.30 10.09
CA ILE A 64 5.07 -0.40 10.92
C ILE A 64 4.51 -0.35 12.35
N VAL A 65 3.19 -0.22 12.48
CA VAL A 65 2.52 -0.20 13.80
C VAL A 65 2.65 -1.55 14.52
N ALA A 66 2.49 -2.67 13.81
CA ALA A 66 2.71 -4.00 14.39
C ALA A 66 4.15 -4.17 14.91
N ARG A 67 5.15 -3.64 14.18
CA ARG A 67 6.56 -3.68 14.60
C ARG A 67 6.83 -2.83 15.84
N ASP A 68 6.27 -1.63 15.93
CA ASP A 68 6.39 -0.75 17.10
C ASP A 68 5.90 -1.45 18.38
N ARG A 69 4.85 -2.28 18.24
CA ARG A 69 4.23 -3.03 19.35
C ARG A 69 4.86 -4.37 19.64
N GLY A 70 5.97 -4.70 18.99
CA GLY A 70 6.66 -5.97 19.21
C GLY A 70 5.94 -7.20 18.69
N MET A 71 4.97 -7.05 17.77
CA MET A 71 4.35 -8.22 17.12
C MET A 71 5.39 -9.00 16.31
N PRO A 72 5.27 -10.34 16.21
CA PRO A 72 6.30 -11.22 15.67
C PRO A 72 6.27 -11.29 14.14
N PHE A 73 6.33 -10.13 13.47
CA PHE A 73 6.37 -10.03 12.02
C PHE A 73 7.71 -9.45 11.54
N ARG A 74 8.08 -9.81 10.32
CA ARG A 74 9.21 -9.23 9.56
C ARG A 74 8.75 -8.95 8.13
N ALA A 75 9.48 -8.14 7.39
CA ALA A 75 9.17 -7.86 6.00
C ALA A 75 10.40 -7.88 5.09
N LEU A 76 10.17 -8.21 3.83
CA LEU A 76 11.09 -7.89 2.75
C LEU A 76 10.69 -6.58 2.08
N PRO A 77 11.66 -5.83 1.54
CA PRO A 77 11.40 -4.63 0.74
C PRO A 77 10.91 -5.02 -0.67
N VAL A 78 9.87 -5.85 -0.74
CA VAL A 78 9.15 -6.22 -1.96
C VAL A 78 7.82 -5.48 -1.91
N PHE A 79 7.62 -4.55 -2.84
CA PHE A 79 6.56 -3.56 -2.80
C PHE A 79 5.52 -3.86 -3.88
N LEU A 80 4.65 -4.85 -3.61
CA LEU A 80 3.70 -5.40 -4.59
C LEU A 80 2.61 -4.39 -5.01
N HIS A 81 2.38 -3.36 -4.20
CA HIS A 81 1.42 -2.32 -4.49
C HIS A 81 2.02 -0.93 -4.24
N ARG A 82 1.91 -0.08 -5.25
CA ARG A 82 2.20 1.35 -5.24
C ARG A 82 1.05 2.09 -5.88
N ARG A 83 0.75 3.29 -5.39
CA ARG A 83 -0.29 4.12 -6.00
C ARG A 83 -0.16 5.58 -5.58
N PHE A 84 -0.42 6.50 -6.48
CA PHE A 84 -0.74 7.85 -6.07
C PHE A 84 -2.12 7.90 -5.40
N ARG A 85 -2.35 8.91 -4.56
CA ARG A 85 -3.54 8.97 -3.73
C ARG A 85 -4.40 10.21 -3.89
N HIS A 86 -3.98 11.23 -4.64
CA HIS A 86 -4.80 12.44 -4.84
C HIS A 86 -6.16 12.12 -5.44
N GLY A 87 -6.22 11.17 -6.38
CA GLY A 87 -7.49 10.73 -6.95
C GLY A 87 -8.47 10.15 -5.92
N PHE A 88 -8.01 9.70 -4.75
CA PHE A 88 -8.81 8.93 -3.78
C PHE A 88 -9.36 9.78 -2.62
N VAL A 89 -9.42 11.10 -2.83
CA VAL A 89 -10.12 12.03 -1.96
C VAL A 89 -11.46 12.38 -2.60
N PHE A 90 -12.54 11.86 -2.01
CA PHE A 90 -13.89 12.04 -2.50
C PHE A 90 -14.63 13.05 -1.63
N ILE A 91 -15.55 13.79 -2.23
CA ILE A 91 -16.33 14.84 -1.57
C ILE A 91 -17.80 14.70 -1.90
N ASN A 92 -18.66 15.11 -0.98
CA ASN A 92 -20.05 15.40 -1.32
C ASN A 92 -20.11 16.77 -2.02
N THR A 93 -20.63 16.81 -3.23
CA THR A 93 -20.64 18.01 -4.09
C THR A 93 -21.52 19.12 -3.54
N GLY A 94 -22.47 18.81 -2.65
CA GLY A 94 -23.34 19.77 -1.97
C GLY A 94 -22.72 20.47 -0.75
N LYS A 95 -21.50 20.11 -0.33
CA LYS A 95 -20.88 20.60 0.92
C LYS A 95 -19.98 21.82 0.78
N GLY A 96 -19.85 22.34 -0.44
CA GLY A 96 -19.04 23.53 -0.74
C GLY A 96 -17.54 23.32 -0.52
N ILE A 97 -17.03 22.11 -0.76
CA ILE A 97 -15.60 21.78 -0.68
C ILE A 97 -15.02 21.91 -2.09
N THR A 98 -14.06 22.82 -2.27
CA THR A 98 -13.46 23.12 -3.58
C THR A 98 -11.94 23.07 -3.58
N ARG A 99 -11.32 23.11 -2.39
CA ARG A 99 -9.86 23.02 -2.19
C ARG A 99 -9.54 22.24 -0.92
N PRO A 100 -8.33 21.69 -0.78
CA PRO A 100 -7.97 20.86 0.37
C PRO A 100 -8.19 21.50 1.73
N THR A 101 -7.89 22.79 1.90
CA THR A 101 -8.08 23.52 3.17
C THR A 101 -9.53 23.62 3.61
N ASP A 102 -10.50 23.41 2.72
CA ASP A 102 -11.93 23.40 3.08
C ASP A 102 -12.32 22.15 3.91
N LEU A 103 -11.42 21.16 4.01
CA LEU A 103 -11.56 19.98 4.87
C LEU A 103 -11.35 20.30 6.36
N ILE A 104 -10.73 21.43 6.69
CA ILE A 104 -10.49 21.83 8.08
C ILE A 104 -11.84 21.99 8.80
N GLY A 105 -12.01 21.29 9.92
CA GLY A 105 -13.24 21.27 10.70
C GLY A 105 -14.38 20.42 10.13
N ARG A 106 -14.15 19.70 9.01
CA ARG A 106 -15.18 18.87 8.36
C ARG A 106 -15.26 17.46 8.95
N LYS A 107 -16.38 16.81 8.64
CA LYS A 107 -16.60 15.38 8.90
C LYS A 107 -16.05 14.57 7.74
N VAL A 108 -15.03 13.74 7.99
CA VAL A 108 -14.36 12.96 6.94
C VAL A 108 -14.37 11.48 7.28
N GLY A 109 -14.83 10.69 6.33
CA GLY A 109 -14.87 9.23 6.42
C GLY A 109 -13.57 8.57 6.00
N VAL A 110 -13.34 7.37 6.53
CA VAL A 110 -12.30 6.41 6.13
C VAL A 110 -12.83 4.98 6.29
N LYS A 111 -12.36 4.00 5.51
CA LYS A 111 -12.67 2.59 5.80
C LYS A 111 -12.04 2.16 7.13
N SER A 112 -10.75 2.42 7.28
CA SER A 112 -10.02 2.28 8.56
C SER A 112 -8.96 3.36 8.62
N TYR A 113 -8.58 3.79 9.82
CA TYR A 113 -7.72 4.94 10.02
C TYR A 113 -6.24 4.60 9.81
N GLN A 114 -5.80 3.40 10.18
CA GLN A 114 -4.39 3.04 10.22
C GLN A 114 -3.79 2.71 8.85
N VAL A 115 -4.58 2.22 7.89
CA VAL A 115 -4.04 1.61 6.67
C VAL A 115 -3.25 2.58 5.79
N THR A 116 -2.28 2.05 5.04
CA THR A 116 -1.27 2.84 4.31
C THR A 116 -1.86 3.91 3.39
N ALA A 117 -2.94 3.60 2.68
CA ALA A 117 -3.58 4.55 1.78
C ALA A 117 -4.03 5.82 2.50
N ILE A 118 -4.65 5.66 3.67
CA ILE A 118 -5.20 6.77 4.45
C ILE A 118 -4.07 7.50 5.18
N LEU A 119 -3.04 6.80 5.66
CA LEU A 119 -1.86 7.46 6.23
C LEU A 119 -1.15 8.36 5.20
N TRP A 120 -0.94 7.85 3.97
CA TRP A 120 -0.39 8.66 2.87
C TRP A 120 -1.26 9.87 2.57
N LEU A 121 -2.57 9.68 2.42
CA LEU A 121 -3.50 10.78 2.15
C LEU A 121 -3.43 11.86 3.22
N ARG A 122 -3.49 11.49 4.50
CA ARG A 122 -3.39 12.46 5.60
C ARG A 122 -2.05 13.16 5.63
N GLY A 123 -0.95 12.44 5.44
CA GLY A 123 0.38 13.05 5.42
C GLY A 123 0.58 14.00 4.24
N ILE A 124 0.10 13.64 3.05
CA ILE A 124 0.10 14.52 1.87
C ILE A 124 -0.77 15.76 2.12
N LEU A 125 -2.00 15.59 2.60
CA LEU A 125 -2.91 16.69 2.92
C LEU A 125 -2.29 17.67 3.94
N GLU A 126 -1.60 17.16 4.94
CA GLU A 126 -0.96 17.98 5.96
C GLU A 126 0.29 18.71 5.44
N GLN A 127 1.20 18.00 4.77
CA GLN A 127 2.49 18.56 4.37
C GLN A 127 2.42 19.40 3.09
N GLU A 128 1.62 18.97 2.11
CA GLU A 128 1.55 19.61 0.80
C GLU A 128 0.45 20.67 0.72
N TYR A 129 -0.62 20.53 1.53
CA TYR A 129 -1.79 21.39 1.44
C TYR A 129 -2.18 22.08 2.75
N GLY A 130 -1.42 21.88 3.84
CA GLY A 130 -1.65 22.57 5.10
C GLY A 130 -2.98 22.19 5.77
N VAL A 131 -3.39 20.93 5.67
CA VAL A 131 -4.59 20.38 6.31
C VAL A 131 -4.19 19.46 7.47
N PRO A 132 -4.08 19.96 8.71
CA PRO A 132 -3.64 19.13 9.83
C PRO A 132 -4.63 18.00 10.10
N HIS A 133 -4.15 16.76 10.28
CA HIS A 133 -5.03 15.61 10.53
C HIS A 133 -5.92 15.79 11.77
N LYS A 134 -5.46 16.49 12.82
CA LYS A 134 -6.26 16.79 14.03
C LYS A 134 -7.33 17.88 13.84
N SER A 135 -7.29 18.59 12.71
CA SER A 135 -8.29 19.60 12.39
C SER A 135 -9.60 19.01 11.86
N ILE A 136 -9.60 17.72 11.50
CA ILE A 136 -10.74 16.99 10.94
C ILE A 136 -11.46 16.16 12.03
N GLU A 137 -12.77 15.98 11.89
CA GLU A 137 -13.55 14.99 12.64
C GLU A 137 -13.65 13.69 11.81
N TRP A 138 -13.04 12.61 12.30
CA TRP A 138 -12.90 11.37 11.54
C TRP A 138 -13.95 10.31 11.92
N PHE A 139 -14.45 9.63 10.89
CA PHE A 139 -15.38 8.51 10.99
C PHE A 139 -14.78 7.28 10.30
N ALA A 140 -14.49 6.22 11.05
CA ALA A 140 -14.01 4.94 10.52
C ALA A 140 -15.15 3.93 10.40
N GLU A 141 -15.15 3.14 9.33
CA GLU A 141 -16.13 2.06 9.14
C GLU A 141 -15.73 0.76 9.84
N LEU A 142 -14.47 0.38 9.72
CA LEU A 142 -13.93 -0.89 10.15
C LEU A 142 -12.98 -0.70 11.33
N ASP A 143 -12.81 -1.78 12.09
CA ASP A 143 -11.76 -1.85 13.11
C ASP A 143 -10.37 -1.82 12.47
N GLU A 144 -9.40 -1.38 13.24
CA GLU A 144 -8.01 -1.31 12.80
C GLU A 144 -7.36 -2.69 12.76
N ASP A 145 -6.46 -2.95 11.81
CA ASP A 145 -5.70 -4.21 11.77
C ASP A 145 -4.97 -4.46 13.10
N VAL A 146 -4.40 -3.39 13.67
CA VAL A 146 -3.59 -3.42 14.89
C VAL A 146 -4.12 -2.33 15.85
N GLU A 147 -4.72 -2.71 16.99
CA GLU A 147 -5.46 -1.83 17.93
C GLU A 147 -4.67 -0.61 18.45
N PHE A 148 -4.87 0.60 17.96
CA PHE A 148 -4.13 1.77 18.48
C PHE A 148 -5.02 2.62 19.40
N THR A 149 -4.38 3.35 20.31
CA THR A 149 -5.04 4.43 21.05
C THR A 149 -4.86 5.72 20.25
N PRO A 150 -5.95 6.38 19.81
CA PRO A 150 -5.88 7.69 19.20
C PRO A 150 -5.08 8.68 20.07
N PRO A 151 -4.10 9.42 19.52
CA PRO A 151 -3.36 10.41 20.28
C PRO A 151 -4.26 11.55 20.75
N GLU A 152 -3.85 12.24 21.81
CA GLU A 152 -4.58 13.39 22.34
C GLU A 152 -4.89 14.43 21.25
N GLY A 153 -6.14 14.91 21.24
CA GLY A 153 -6.64 15.88 20.27
C GLY A 153 -7.10 15.30 18.92
N LEU A 154 -6.89 14.00 18.65
CA LEU A 154 -7.46 13.35 17.48
C LEU A 154 -8.94 13.00 17.73
N ARG A 155 -9.83 13.57 16.90
CA ARG A 155 -11.26 13.24 16.91
C ARG A 155 -11.52 12.09 15.94
N LEU A 156 -11.58 10.86 16.45
CA LEU A 156 -11.84 9.66 15.66
C LEU A 156 -12.94 8.83 16.33
N SER A 157 -13.94 8.44 15.56
CA SER A 157 -15.04 7.58 16.00
C SER A 157 -15.30 6.49 14.97
N LYS A 158 -15.78 5.33 15.44
CA LYS A 158 -16.29 4.27 14.56
C LYS A 158 -17.79 4.50 14.31
N ILE A 159 -18.24 4.35 13.06
CA ILE A 159 -19.67 4.38 12.73
C ILE A 159 -20.34 3.06 13.14
N PRO A 160 -21.68 3.01 13.29
CA PRO A 160 -22.41 1.75 13.52
C PRO A 160 -22.18 0.76 12.38
N ASP A 161 -22.12 -0.54 12.70
CA ASP A 161 -21.76 -1.63 11.76
C ASP A 161 -22.76 -1.79 10.59
N GLU A 162 -23.95 -1.21 10.71
CA GLU A 162 -25.06 -1.23 9.77
C GLU A 162 -25.00 -0.06 8.78
N LYS A 163 -24.10 0.90 9.02
CA LYS A 163 -23.87 2.05 8.13
C LYS A 163 -22.67 1.78 7.22
N SER A 164 -22.73 2.39 6.02
CA SER A 164 -21.62 2.41 5.06
C SER A 164 -21.07 3.83 4.95
N ILE A 165 -19.74 3.97 4.98
CA ILE A 165 -19.11 5.29 4.87
C ILE A 165 -19.31 5.91 3.49
N GLU A 166 -19.45 5.08 2.45
CA GLU A 166 -19.73 5.54 1.08
C GLU A 166 -21.16 6.07 0.95
N THR A 167 -22.14 5.38 1.55
CA THR A 167 -23.53 5.85 1.60
C THR A 167 -23.62 7.15 2.40
N MET A 168 -22.95 7.23 3.56
CA MET A 168 -22.91 8.45 4.37
C MET A 168 -22.31 9.64 3.59
N LEU A 169 -21.35 9.40 2.70
CA LEU A 169 -20.83 10.44 1.81
C LEU A 169 -21.89 10.90 0.80
N ALA A 170 -22.52 9.96 0.09
CA ALA A 170 -23.53 10.28 -0.93
C ALA A 170 -24.73 11.04 -0.35
N GLU A 171 -25.19 10.64 0.84
CA GLU A 171 -26.29 11.29 1.57
C GLU A 171 -25.87 12.58 2.30
N GLY A 172 -24.57 12.89 2.35
CA GLY A 172 -24.06 14.10 2.99
C GLY A 172 -24.08 14.06 4.52
N GLU A 173 -24.13 12.87 5.12
CA GLU A 173 -23.92 12.69 6.57
C GLU A 173 -22.45 12.99 6.96
N ILE A 174 -21.52 12.69 6.06
CA ILE A 174 -20.13 13.16 6.07
C ILE A 174 -19.86 14.06 4.86
N ASP A 175 -18.85 14.91 4.95
CA ASP A 175 -18.57 15.91 3.92
C ASP A 175 -17.55 15.44 2.88
N ALA A 176 -16.62 14.57 3.29
CA ALA A 176 -15.59 13.99 2.43
C ALA A 176 -15.22 12.57 2.88
N LEU A 177 -14.50 11.85 2.03
CA LEU A 177 -14.05 10.47 2.25
C LEU A 177 -12.65 10.28 1.68
N LEU A 178 -11.74 9.76 2.52
CA LEU A 178 -10.46 9.21 2.08
C LEU A 178 -10.61 7.69 1.95
N HIS A 179 -10.41 7.15 0.76
CA HIS A 179 -10.69 5.72 0.50
C HIS A 179 -9.48 5.00 -0.11
N PRO A 180 -9.24 3.71 0.19
CA PRO A 180 -8.18 2.95 -0.47
C PRO A 180 -8.49 2.60 -1.94
N ASP A 181 -9.78 2.53 -2.30
CA ASP A 181 -10.28 2.08 -3.59
C ASP A 181 -11.19 3.13 -4.26
N ILE A 182 -11.58 2.88 -5.52
CA ILE A 182 -12.63 3.67 -6.16
C ILE A 182 -13.96 3.25 -5.57
N ILE A 183 -14.72 4.22 -5.07
CA ILE A 183 -16.01 4.02 -4.40
C ILE A 183 -17.14 3.83 -5.41
N ASP A 184 -18.17 3.09 -5.03
CA ASP A 184 -19.30 2.76 -5.91
C ASP A 184 -20.00 4.01 -6.45
N PRO A 185 -20.27 5.07 -5.65
CA PRO A 185 -20.89 6.30 -6.17
C PRO A 185 -20.11 6.96 -7.33
N ILE A 186 -18.78 6.82 -7.36
CA ILE A 186 -17.95 7.36 -8.45
C ILE A 186 -18.04 6.47 -9.70
N ILE A 187 -18.13 5.16 -9.53
CA ILE A 187 -18.27 4.19 -10.63
C ILE A 187 -19.65 4.35 -11.28
N GLU A 188 -20.68 4.52 -10.46
CA GLU A 188 -22.08 4.69 -10.87
C GLU A 188 -22.37 6.09 -11.44
N GLY A 189 -21.46 7.05 -11.23
CA GLY A 189 -21.63 8.43 -11.70
C GLY A 189 -22.67 9.21 -10.90
N ASP A 190 -22.80 8.94 -9.59
CA ASP A 190 -23.69 9.68 -8.70
C ASP A 190 -23.26 11.17 -8.65
N PRO A 191 -24.10 12.12 -9.11
CA PRO A 191 -23.74 13.53 -9.17
C PRO A 191 -23.52 14.18 -7.80
N ARG A 192 -23.94 13.51 -6.70
CA ARG A 192 -23.72 13.97 -5.32
C ARG A 192 -22.29 13.75 -4.86
N VAL A 193 -21.50 12.92 -5.56
CA VAL A 193 -20.15 12.56 -5.16
C VAL A 193 -19.14 12.95 -6.25
N GLY A 194 -18.05 13.58 -5.85
CA GLY A 194 -16.98 14.02 -6.75
C GLY A 194 -15.59 13.76 -6.16
N ARG A 195 -14.55 14.05 -6.94
CA ARG A 195 -13.16 14.06 -6.45
C ARG A 195 -12.79 15.47 -6.00
N LEU A 196 -12.06 15.58 -4.90
CA LEU A 196 -11.48 16.86 -4.45
C LEU A 196 -10.50 17.43 -5.48
N PHE A 197 -9.77 16.55 -6.15
CA PHE A 197 -8.85 16.89 -7.24
C PHE A 197 -9.45 16.38 -8.57
N PRO A 198 -10.18 17.23 -9.33
CA PRO A 198 -10.77 16.81 -10.59
C PRO A 198 -9.73 16.34 -11.61
N ASP A 199 -8.61 17.05 -11.73
CA ASP A 199 -7.43 16.63 -12.50
C ASP A 199 -6.34 16.05 -11.57
N TYR A 200 -6.68 14.92 -10.94
CA TYR A 200 -5.78 14.26 -10.02
C TYR A 200 -4.47 13.80 -10.68
N LYS A 201 -4.46 13.49 -11.99
CA LYS A 201 -3.25 13.05 -12.68
C LYS A 201 -2.23 14.18 -12.75
N ALA A 202 -2.65 15.40 -13.11
CA ALA A 202 -1.77 16.56 -13.10
C ALA A 202 -1.22 16.85 -11.70
N GLU A 203 -2.06 16.75 -10.67
CA GLU A 203 -1.65 16.92 -9.27
C GLU A 203 -0.63 15.86 -8.83
N GLU A 204 -0.84 14.60 -9.22
CA GLU A 204 0.06 13.49 -8.91
C GLU A 204 1.42 13.63 -9.59
N MET A 205 1.44 14.11 -10.85
CA MET A 205 2.67 14.45 -11.56
C MET A 205 3.40 15.62 -10.89
N ALA A 206 2.68 16.65 -10.45
CA ALA A 206 3.27 17.79 -9.73
C ALA A 206 3.87 17.35 -8.38
N TYR A 207 3.14 16.51 -7.63
CA TYR A 207 3.63 15.90 -6.39
C TYR A 207 4.90 15.08 -6.63
N TYR A 208 4.92 14.22 -7.67
CA TYR A 208 6.11 13.44 -8.00
C TYR A 208 7.27 14.32 -8.43
N ALA A 209 7.06 15.35 -9.25
CA ALA A 209 8.11 16.28 -9.66
C ALA A 209 8.73 17.02 -8.47
N LYS A 210 7.91 17.38 -7.47
CA LYS A 210 8.37 18.05 -6.25
C LYS A 210 9.10 17.11 -5.29
N THR A 211 8.58 15.90 -5.09
CA THR A 211 9.01 15.02 -3.99
C THR A 211 9.84 13.82 -4.44
N GLY A 212 9.70 13.39 -5.69
CA GLY A 212 10.21 12.11 -6.20
C GLY A 212 9.50 10.88 -5.63
N ILE A 213 8.36 11.05 -4.94
CA ILE A 213 7.68 9.97 -4.22
C ILE A 213 6.54 9.41 -5.08
N PHE A 214 6.67 8.16 -5.51
CA PHE A 214 5.55 7.33 -5.95
C PHE A 214 5.16 6.37 -4.81
N PRO A 215 4.09 6.64 -4.04
CA PRO A 215 3.88 6.05 -2.72
C PRO A 215 3.86 4.51 -2.68
N ILE A 216 4.63 3.94 -1.76
CA ILE A 216 4.62 2.51 -1.44
C ILE A 216 3.41 2.20 -0.54
N MET A 217 2.58 1.24 -0.95
CA MET A 217 1.39 0.85 -0.20
C MET A 217 1.64 -0.35 0.69
N HIS A 218 2.18 -1.42 0.11
CA HIS A 218 2.28 -2.70 0.77
C HIS A 218 3.72 -3.22 0.79
N VAL A 219 4.02 -4.06 1.77
CA VAL A 219 5.27 -4.81 1.93
C VAL A 219 4.98 -6.30 1.87
N LEU A 220 6.00 -7.13 1.64
CA LEU A 220 5.89 -8.58 1.77
C LEU A 220 6.25 -8.98 3.21
N GLY A 221 5.24 -9.27 4.02
CA GLY A 221 5.35 -9.66 5.42
C GLY A 221 5.55 -11.17 5.63
N PHE A 222 6.18 -11.51 6.75
CA PHE A 222 6.53 -12.85 7.19
C PHE A 222 6.20 -13.02 8.67
N LYS A 223 5.85 -14.23 9.07
CA LYS A 223 6.00 -14.65 10.47
C LYS A 223 7.47 -14.65 10.86
N GLN A 224 7.82 -14.05 11.99
CA GLN A 224 9.21 -14.00 12.47
C GLN A 224 9.80 -15.41 12.65
N ALA A 225 9.04 -16.33 13.26
CA ALA A 225 9.48 -17.71 13.49
C ALA A 225 9.84 -18.47 12.20
N LEU A 226 9.17 -18.17 11.08
CA LEU A 226 9.46 -18.79 9.79
C LEU A 226 10.86 -18.39 9.28
N VAL A 227 11.19 -17.11 9.39
CA VAL A 227 12.50 -16.58 8.97
C VAL A 227 13.62 -17.06 9.88
N GLU A 228 13.35 -17.19 11.18
CA GLU A 228 14.32 -17.74 12.16
C GLU A 228 14.61 -19.22 11.89
N ALA A 229 13.59 -20.02 11.57
CA ALA A 229 13.74 -21.44 11.25
C ALA A 229 14.37 -21.69 9.87
N HIS A 230 14.08 -20.83 8.89
CA HIS A 230 14.54 -20.98 7.52
C HIS A 230 15.10 -19.67 6.92
N PRO A 231 16.24 -19.14 7.41
CA PRO A 231 16.75 -17.83 6.96
C PRO A 231 17.02 -17.74 5.45
N TRP A 232 17.29 -18.88 4.81
CA TRP A 232 17.57 -18.98 3.38
C TRP A 232 16.36 -18.64 2.48
N ILE A 233 15.12 -18.64 3.01
CA ILE A 233 13.93 -18.29 2.21
C ILE A 233 13.94 -16.81 1.80
N VAL A 234 14.57 -15.95 2.61
CA VAL A 234 14.58 -14.50 2.43
C VAL A 234 15.16 -14.10 1.07
N PRO A 235 16.43 -14.42 0.76
CA PRO A 235 16.99 -14.05 -0.52
C PRO A 235 16.38 -14.84 -1.69
N ASN A 236 15.92 -16.08 -1.49
CA ASN A 236 15.32 -16.89 -2.55
C ASN A 236 13.96 -16.31 -3.00
N LEU A 237 13.11 -15.92 -2.04
CA LEU A 237 11.85 -15.24 -2.36
C LEU A 237 12.12 -13.87 -2.98
N TYR A 238 13.05 -13.08 -2.43
CA TYR A 238 13.38 -11.77 -3.00
C TYR A 238 13.81 -11.88 -4.48
N GLN A 239 14.70 -12.82 -4.80
CA GLN A 239 15.13 -13.07 -6.18
C GLN A 239 13.99 -13.54 -7.08
N ALA A 240 13.13 -14.43 -6.60
CA ALA A 240 11.97 -14.91 -7.36
C ALA A 240 10.98 -13.78 -7.68
N PHE A 241 10.70 -12.89 -6.72
CA PHE A 241 9.86 -11.71 -6.96
C PHE A 241 10.48 -10.72 -7.95
N GLU A 242 11.79 -10.46 -7.87
CA GLU A 242 12.49 -9.61 -8.84
C GLU A 242 12.42 -10.20 -10.26
N GLN A 243 12.65 -11.52 -10.41
CA GLN A 243 12.53 -12.21 -11.70
C GLN A 243 11.10 -12.16 -12.25
N ALA A 244 10.10 -12.41 -11.40
CA ALA A 244 8.70 -12.36 -11.79
C ALA A 244 8.28 -10.97 -12.25
N LYS A 245 8.64 -9.92 -11.50
CA LYS A 245 8.40 -8.53 -11.91
C LYS A 245 9.07 -8.23 -13.25
N ALA A 246 10.34 -8.62 -13.44
CA ALA A 246 11.05 -8.34 -14.69
C ALA A 246 10.38 -8.99 -15.92
N ILE A 247 9.94 -10.25 -15.80
CA ILE A 247 9.19 -10.96 -16.85
C ILE A 247 7.85 -10.25 -17.13
N ALA A 248 7.11 -9.91 -16.07
CA ALA A 248 5.83 -9.23 -16.17
C ALA A 248 5.94 -7.84 -16.82
N MET A 249 6.90 -7.01 -16.41
CA MET A 249 7.12 -5.67 -16.96
C MET A 249 7.49 -5.75 -18.45
N LYS A 250 8.33 -6.71 -18.85
CA LYS A 250 8.66 -6.95 -20.26
C LYS A 250 7.43 -7.37 -21.06
N ARG A 251 6.58 -8.24 -20.49
CA ARG A 251 5.34 -8.71 -21.11
C ARG A 251 4.35 -7.55 -21.30
N MET A 252 4.14 -6.73 -20.28
CA MET A 252 3.19 -5.61 -20.29
C MET A 252 3.56 -4.52 -21.29
N ARG A 253 4.80 -4.43 -21.77
CA ARG A 253 5.16 -3.52 -22.86
C ARG A 253 4.39 -3.80 -24.16
N ASN A 254 3.83 -4.99 -24.34
CA ASN A 254 3.02 -5.32 -25.52
C ASN A 254 1.59 -4.76 -25.39
N PRO A 255 1.20 -3.72 -26.18
CA PRO A 255 -0.12 -3.11 -26.09
C PRO A 255 -1.28 -4.07 -26.42
N ARG A 256 -1.01 -5.21 -27.06
CA ARG A 256 -2.04 -6.20 -27.39
C ARG A 256 -2.56 -6.99 -26.17
N LEU A 257 -1.88 -6.91 -25.02
CA LEU A 257 -2.28 -7.64 -23.81
C LEU A 257 -3.30 -6.88 -22.96
N VAL A 258 -3.38 -5.55 -23.13
CA VAL A 258 -4.25 -4.69 -22.32
C VAL A 258 -5.24 -4.00 -23.26
N PRO A 259 -6.56 -4.19 -23.08
CA PRO A 259 -7.58 -3.63 -23.97
C PRO A 259 -7.83 -2.14 -23.69
N LEU A 260 -6.79 -1.31 -23.78
CA LEU A 260 -6.87 0.14 -23.66
C LEU A 260 -6.42 0.80 -24.97
N ALA A 261 -7.27 1.65 -25.54
CA ALA A 261 -7.04 2.26 -26.85
C ALA A 261 -5.73 3.07 -26.92
N TRP A 262 -5.41 3.81 -25.85
CA TRP A 262 -4.22 4.66 -25.73
C TRP A 262 -3.15 4.04 -24.81
N TYR A 263 -3.09 2.71 -24.74
CA TYR A 263 -2.16 2.01 -23.84
C TYR A 263 -0.70 2.42 -24.06
N GLN A 264 -0.24 2.44 -25.31
CA GLN A 264 1.16 2.73 -25.64
C GLN A 264 1.53 4.17 -25.25
N GLU A 265 0.64 5.13 -25.48
CA GLU A 265 0.84 6.53 -25.10
C GLU A 265 0.92 6.68 -23.57
N ALA A 266 0.00 6.04 -22.83
CA ALA A 266 0.02 6.05 -21.37
C ALA A 266 1.30 5.39 -20.80
N TRP A 267 1.78 4.31 -21.45
CA TRP A 267 3.04 3.65 -21.06
C TRP A 267 4.25 4.57 -21.26
N GLU A 268 4.37 5.20 -22.44
CA GLU A 268 5.48 6.10 -22.77
C GLU A 268 5.51 7.34 -21.88
N GLU A 269 4.34 7.91 -21.57
CA GLU A 269 4.23 9.02 -20.64
C GLU A 269 4.62 8.60 -19.22
N GLN A 270 4.15 7.45 -18.73
CA GLN A 270 4.55 6.92 -17.42
C GLN A 270 6.06 6.71 -17.35
N GLU A 271 6.67 6.11 -18.37
CA GLU A 271 8.12 5.88 -18.42
C GLU A 271 8.91 7.20 -18.43
N LYS A 272 8.41 8.23 -19.12
CA LYS A 272 8.99 9.58 -19.10
C LYS A 272 8.93 10.22 -17.72
N VAL A 273 7.84 10.01 -16.97
CA VAL A 273 7.63 10.62 -15.65
C VAL A 273 8.32 9.85 -14.53
N LEU A 274 8.11 8.53 -14.46
CA LEU A 274 8.52 7.68 -13.33
C LEU A 274 9.81 6.86 -13.62
N GLY A 275 10.25 6.84 -14.88
CA GLY A 275 11.34 5.98 -15.34
C GLY A 275 10.89 4.56 -15.68
N PRO A 276 11.85 3.68 -16.03
CA PRO A 276 11.56 2.36 -16.61
C PRO A 276 11.08 1.31 -15.59
N ASP A 277 11.34 1.51 -14.30
CA ASP A 277 10.86 0.60 -13.23
C ASP A 277 10.31 1.40 -12.03
N PRO A 278 9.05 1.87 -12.09
CA PRO A 278 8.39 2.52 -10.94
C PRO A 278 8.13 1.55 -9.77
N TRP A 279 8.22 0.24 -10.02
CA TRP A 279 7.97 -0.85 -9.06
C TRP A 279 9.28 -1.46 -8.55
N GLU A 280 10.38 -0.70 -8.53
CA GLU A 280 11.65 -1.17 -7.99
C GLU A 280 11.49 -1.71 -6.55
N TYR A 281 12.10 -2.87 -6.28
CA TYR A 281 12.19 -3.47 -4.95
C TYR A 281 13.51 -3.09 -4.29
N GLY A 282 13.64 -3.40 -3.00
CA GLY A 282 14.85 -3.12 -2.22
C GLY A 282 14.86 -1.72 -1.61
N LEU A 283 15.89 -1.45 -0.81
CA LEU A 283 16.09 -0.18 -0.09
C LEU A 283 17.13 0.71 -0.77
N GLY A 284 16.96 0.92 -2.09
CA GLY A 284 17.67 1.99 -2.80
C GLY A 284 17.22 3.38 -2.33
N GLU A 285 17.93 4.44 -2.75
CA GLU A 285 17.71 5.82 -2.28
C GLU A 285 16.24 6.27 -2.38
N ARG A 286 15.60 6.02 -3.52
CA ARG A 286 14.19 6.37 -3.77
C ARG A 286 13.24 5.68 -2.80
N ASN A 287 13.43 4.38 -2.58
CA ASN A 287 12.58 3.60 -1.67
C ASN A 287 12.85 3.93 -0.20
N ARG A 288 14.10 4.26 0.17
CA ARG A 288 14.41 4.77 1.51
C ARG A 288 13.66 6.06 1.78
N LYS A 289 13.77 7.05 0.90
CA LYS A 289 13.04 8.32 1.00
C LYS A 289 11.53 8.10 1.13
N ASN A 290 10.97 7.21 0.31
CA ASN A 290 9.54 6.88 0.32
C ASN A 290 9.09 6.30 1.68
N PHE A 291 9.81 5.29 2.17
CA PHE A 291 9.42 4.59 3.39
C PHE A 291 9.76 5.37 4.66
N GLU A 292 10.86 6.13 4.69
CA GLU A 292 11.19 7.06 5.77
C GLU A 292 10.15 8.17 5.89
N THR A 293 9.63 8.68 4.76
CA THR A 293 8.50 9.62 4.77
C THR A 293 7.26 8.99 5.39
N LEU A 294 6.94 7.75 5.02
CA LEU A 294 5.81 7.01 5.60
C LEU A 294 5.96 6.78 7.11
N VAL A 295 7.16 6.40 7.58
CA VAL A 295 7.48 6.26 9.01
C VAL A 295 7.35 7.61 9.72
N GLY A 296 7.81 8.70 9.09
CA GLY A 296 7.64 10.06 9.58
C GLY A 296 6.17 10.43 9.78
N TYR A 297 5.31 10.14 8.78
CA TYR A 297 3.87 10.35 8.89
C TYR A 297 3.26 9.53 10.02
N SER A 298 3.64 8.26 10.13
CA SER A 298 3.15 7.35 11.18
C SER A 298 3.46 7.91 12.58
N HIS A 299 4.69 8.38 12.79
CA HIS A 299 5.11 8.98 14.06
C HIS A 299 4.43 10.33 14.33
N GLN A 300 4.41 11.24 13.35
CA GLN A 300 3.77 12.56 13.47
C GLN A 300 2.28 12.45 13.83
N GLN A 301 1.60 11.42 13.33
CA GLN A 301 0.18 11.17 13.57
C GLN A 301 -0.08 10.26 14.78
N GLY A 302 0.95 9.93 15.56
CA GLY A 302 0.83 9.18 16.82
C GLY A 302 0.46 7.71 16.65
N LEU A 303 0.72 7.11 15.48
CA LEU A 303 0.47 5.67 15.25
C LEU A 303 1.60 4.78 15.78
N ILE A 304 2.82 5.33 15.89
CA ILE A 304 3.99 4.67 16.47
C ILE A 304 4.67 5.56 17.50
N SER A 305 5.32 4.91 18.48
CA SER A 305 5.97 5.58 19.62
C SER A 305 7.28 6.29 19.27
N ARG A 306 7.95 5.87 18.20
CA ARG A 306 9.20 6.47 17.70
C ARG A 306 9.34 6.26 16.19
N PRO A 307 10.13 7.08 15.48
CA PRO A 307 10.55 6.75 14.13
C PRO A 307 11.41 5.47 14.14
N ILE A 308 10.94 4.41 13.45
CA ILE A 308 11.66 3.13 13.38
C ILE A 308 12.61 3.16 12.17
N PRO A 309 13.93 2.95 12.36
CA PRO A 309 14.89 2.82 11.26
C PRO A 309 14.52 1.69 10.30
N LEU A 310 14.74 1.89 9.00
CA LEU A 310 14.36 0.90 7.98
C LEU A 310 15.09 -0.44 8.15
N ASP A 311 16.32 -0.43 8.67
CA ASP A 311 17.09 -1.66 8.92
C ASP A 311 16.49 -2.49 10.09
N GLU A 312 15.67 -1.89 10.97
CA GLU A 312 14.87 -2.62 11.98
C GLU A 312 13.52 -3.14 11.42
N LEU A 313 13.06 -2.54 10.31
CA LEU A 313 11.81 -2.88 9.63
C LEU A 313 12.00 -3.92 8.53
N PHE A 314 13.17 -4.02 7.91
CA PHE A 314 13.36 -4.89 6.76
C PHE A 314 14.47 -5.90 6.97
N LEU A 315 14.22 -7.13 6.53
CA LEU A 315 15.23 -8.18 6.50
C LEU A 315 16.29 -7.84 5.43
N SER A 316 17.56 -8.10 5.74
CA SER A 316 18.63 -7.99 4.76
C SER A 316 18.43 -9.00 3.63
N THR A 317 18.42 -8.49 2.40
CA THR A 317 18.38 -9.30 1.17
C THR A 317 19.77 -9.65 0.64
N SER A 318 20.83 -9.13 1.28
CA SER A 318 22.22 -9.38 0.89
C SER A 318 22.65 -10.81 1.25
N GLN A 319 23.23 -11.51 0.27
CA GLN A 319 23.87 -12.82 0.46
C GLN A 319 25.39 -12.71 0.74
N GLY A 320 25.92 -11.51 1.01
CA GLY A 320 27.36 -11.25 1.07
C GLY A 320 27.98 -10.98 -0.32
N ARG A 321 29.32 -11.10 -0.47
CA ARG A 321 29.98 -10.92 -1.79
C ARG A 321 29.45 -11.95 -2.79
N LYS A 322 29.13 -11.53 -4.03
CA LYS A 322 28.74 -12.42 -5.14
C LYS A 322 29.76 -13.55 -5.28
N ARG A 323 29.39 -14.79 -4.95
CA ARG A 323 30.22 -15.99 -5.15
C ARG A 323 29.73 -16.73 -6.37
N GLY A 324 30.44 -16.55 -7.50
CA GLY A 324 30.22 -17.29 -8.74
C GLY A 324 28.88 -16.99 -9.43
N THR A 325 28.86 -17.09 -10.75
CA THR A 325 27.64 -17.37 -11.50
C THR A 325 27.65 -18.87 -11.75
N PHE A 326 26.52 -19.56 -11.53
CA PHE A 326 26.39 -20.93 -12.02
C PHE A 326 26.59 -20.88 -13.54
N ARG A 327 27.72 -21.42 -14.01
CA ARG A 327 27.92 -21.69 -15.43
C ARG A 327 27.07 -22.91 -15.75
N THR A 328 25.89 -22.69 -16.31
CA THR A 328 25.19 -23.71 -17.10
C THR A 328 25.70 -23.67 -18.52
#